data_AF-X1G4I2-F1
#
_entry.id   AF-X1G4I2-F1
#
_cell.length_a   1.000
_cell.length_b   1.000
_cell.length_c   1.000
_cell.angle_alpha   90.00
_cell.angle_beta   90.00
_cell.angle_gamma   90.00
#
_symmetry.space_group_name_H-M   'P 1'
#
loop_
_entity.id
_entity.type
_entity.pdbx_description
1 polymer ?
#
loop_
_entity_poly.entity_id
_entity_poly.type
_entity_poly.pdbx_seq_one_letter_code
_entity_poly.pdbx_strand_id
1 'polypeptide(L)'
;DPFRINWNLSPSKEHQQKTASFPTLGSLFETKDQFIKMMNDWLSSDAVPETNRIAIGSVSIIVKNNRASAYKQLSDLLHHVTIDIDNSTDFFYQINRPIQSTVEPDLMINRLSKWNAVHIMGLGLLLGEKPEVIPGNRGYVATRLELDINTHQSNKRIFSKEEMIPLLQELSKLGDQISTEGDK
;
A
#
# COMPACT_ATOMS: atom_id res chain seq x y z
N ASP A 1 14.19 -13.45 -4.16
CA ASP A 1 14.10 -13.60 -5.62
C ASP A 1 15.22 -12.80 -6.25
N PRO A 2 16.27 -13.46 -6.78
CA PRO A 2 17.48 -12.78 -7.25
C PRO A 2 17.27 -11.87 -8.47
N PHE A 3 16.14 -11.98 -9.18
CA PHE A 3 15.83 -11.18 -10.37
C PHE A 3 14.85 -10.04 -10.10
N ARG A 4 14.55 -9.75 -8.84
CA ARG A 4 13.58 -8.71 -8.44
C ARG A 4 14.28 -7.47 -7.92
N ILE A 5 14.04 -6.34 -8.57
CA ILE A 5 14.41 -5.01 -8.05
C ILE A 5 13.25 -4.48 -7.19
N ASN A 6 13.57 -3.96 -6.00
CA ASN A 6 12.59 -3.34 -5.11
C ASN A 6 13.01 -1.90 -4.79
N TRP A 7 12.15 -0.96 -5.17
CA TRP A 7 12.23 0.43 -4.72
C TRP A 7 11.23 0.62 -3.58
N ASN A 8 11.73 1.02 -2.41
CA ASN A 8 10.91 1.23 -1.24
C ASN A 8 11.08 2.68 -0.76
N LEU A 9 9.97 3.40 -0.69
CA LEU A 9 9.90 4.66 0.02
C LEU A 9 9.31 4.39 1.41
N SER A 10 10.05 4.72 2.46
CA SER A 10 9.66 4.47 3.85
C SER A 10 10.21 5.57 4.77
N PRO A 11 9.55 5.88 5.90
CA PRO A 11 10.07 6.86 6.86
C PRO A 11 11.49 6.50 7.30
N SER A 12 12.38 7.49 7.42
CA SER A 12 13.77 7.23 7.80
C SER A 12 13.89 6.67 9.22
N LYS A 13 14.88 5.81 9.47
CA LYS A 13 15.11 5.24 10.81
C LYS A 13 15.31 6.31 11.89
N GLU A 14 15.99 7.40 11.54
CA GLU A 14 16.20 8.51 12.44
C GLU A 14 14.88 9.21 12.82
N HIS A 15 13.97 9.38 11.86
CA HIS A 15 12.65 9.94 12.14
C HIS A 15 11.82 8.99 13.02
N GLN A 16 11.89 7.68 12.78
CA GLN A 16 11.21 6.66 13.59
C GLN A 16 11.69 6.62 15.04
N GLN A 17 12.96 6.95 15.30
CA GLN A 17 13.53 6.97 16.66
C GLN A 17 13.21 8.25 17.43
N LYS A 18 12.88 9.35 16.73
CA LYS A 18 12.68 10.68 17.33
C LYS A 18 11.22 11.00 17.63
N THR A 19 10.27 10.24 17.10
CA THR A 19 8.84 10.50 17.28
C THR A 19 8.17 9.40 18.10
N ALA A 20 7.30 9.80 19.04
CA ALA A 20 6.42 8.87 19.76
C ALA A 20 5.15 8.51 18.96
N SER A 21 4.94 9.15 17.80
CA SER A 21 3.80 8.92 16.91
C SER A 21 4.11 7.82 15.90
N PHE A 22 3.08 7.18 15.36
CA PHE A 22 3.27 6.22 14.28
C PHE A 22 3.94 6.88 13.06
N PRO A 23 5.08 6.35 12.56
CA PRO A 23 5.82 6.98 11.48
C PRO A 23 5.07 6.81 10.16
N THR A 24 4.74 7.92 9.51
CA THR A 24 4.09 7.95 8.19
C THR A 24 4.89 8.80 7.21
N LEU A 25 4.63 8.62 5.91
CA LEU A 25 5.21 9.45 4.85
C LEU A 25 4.38 10.71 4.56
N GLY A 26 3.24 10.87 5.23
CA GLY A 26 2.27 11.93 4.96
C GLY A 26 1.11 11.47 4.09
N SER A 27 0.59 12.39 3.26
CA SER A 27 -0.53 12.15 2.35
C SER A 27 -0.17 11.12 1.28
N LEU A 28 -1.03 10.11 1.10
CA LEU A 28 -0.84 9.06 0.09
C LEU A 28 -0.59 9.66 -1.30
N PHE A 29 -1.43 10.60 -1.74
CA PHE A 29 -1.38 11.12 -3.10
C PHE A 29 -0.12 11.95 -3.34
N GLU A 30 0.26 12.82 -2.40
CA GLU A 30 1.47 13.63 -2.50
C GLU A 30 2.74 12.77 -2.50
N THR A 31 2.82 11.80 -1.58
CA THR A 31 3.96 10.87 -1.49
C THR A 31 4.04 9.98 -2.74
N LYS A 32 2.90 9.47 -3.22
CA LYS A 32 2.82 8.65 -4.43
C LYS A 32 3.28 9.44 -5.64
N ASP A 33 2.85 10.69 -5.82
CA ASP A 33 3.25 11.51 -6.97
C ASP A 33 4.77 11.74 -6.99
N GLN A 34 5.38 11.99 -5.83
CA GLN A 34 6.84 12.08 -5.71
C GLN A 34 7.53 10.76 -6.06
N PHE A 35 7.01 9.63 -5.56
CA PHE A 35 7.55 8.31 -5.85
C PHE A 35 7.46 7.97 -7.34
N ILE A 36 6.30 8.17 -7.96
CA ILE A 36 6.07 7.92 -9.40
C ILE A 36 7.00 8.78 -10.24
N LYS A 37 7.21 10.05 -9.87
CA LYS A 37 8.17 10.91 -10.56
C LYS A 37 9.58 10.32 -10.56
N MET A 38 10.08 9.89 -9.39
CA MET A 38 11.40 9.25 -9.26
C MET A 38 11.48 7.97 -10.09
N MET A 39 10.41 7.17 -10.09
CA MET A 39 10.36 5.93 -10.86
C MET A 39 10.35 6.19 -12.37
N ASN A 40 9.66 7.23 -12.85
CA ASN A 40 9.69 7.61 -14.26
C ASN A 40 11.09 8.04 -14.71
N ASP A 41 11.80 8.80 -13.87
CA ASP A 41 13.19 9.21 -14.14
C ASP A 41 14.11 7.98 -14.25
N TRP A 42 13.95 7.01 -13.33
CA TRP A 42 14.70 5.75 -13.37
C TRP A 42 14.33 4.92 -14.61
N LEU A 43 13.03 4.74 -14.90
CA LEU A 43 12.55 3.97 -16.06
C LEU A 43 12.98 4.57 -17.40
N SER A 44 13.24 5.87 -17.44
CA SER A 44 13.77 6.56 -18.62
C SER A 44 15.27 6.38 -18.81
N SER A 45 15.99 5.88 -17.80
CA SER A 45 17.44 5.70 -17.86
C SER A 45 17.85 4.44 -18.65
N ASP A 46 19.13 4.35 -18.98
CA ASP A 46 19.71 3.13 -19.58
C ASP A 46 20.05 2.04 -18.56
N ALA A 47 19.84 2.29 -17.27
CA ALA A 47 20.13 1.35 -16.19
C ALA A 47 19.00 0.34 -15.90
N VAL A 48 17.87 0.44 -16.62
CA VAL A 48 16.69 -0.41 -16.42
C VAL A 48 16.91 -1.76 -17.10
N PRO A 49 16.82 -2.89 -16.38
CA PRO A 49 16.95 -4.20 -17.00
C PRO A 49 15.69 -4.57 -17.80
N GLU A 50 15.84 -5.56 -18.68
CA GLU A 50 14.69 -6.21 -19.33
C GLU A 50 13.67 -6.67 -18.28
N THR A 51 12.44 -6.20 -18.42
CA THR A 51 11.39 -6.36 -17.41
C THR A 51 10.12 -6.90 -18.08
N ASN A 52 9.56 -7.98 -17.54
CA ASN A 52 8.25 -8.53 -17.96
C ASN A 52 7.19 -8.43 -16.86
N ARG A 53 7.54 -7.84 -15.70
CA ARG A 53 6.62 -7.68 -14.59
C ARG A 53 6.89 -6.37 -13.85
N ILE A 54 5.83 -5.56 -13.71
CA ILE A 54 5.83 -4.33 -12.94
C ILE A 54 4.80 -4.47 -11.82
N ALA A 55 5.12 -3.94 -10.64
CA ALA A 55 4.23 -3.91 -9.50
C ALA A 55 4.35 -2.58 -8.77
N ILE A 56 3.23 -2.08 -8.27
CA ILE A 56 3.17 -1.01 -7.29
C ILE A 56 2.43 -1.52 -6.05
N GLY A 57 3.00 -1.23 -4.89
CA GLY A 57 2.38 -1.55 -3.62
C GLY A 57 2.37 -0.34 -2.72
N SER A 58 1.37 -0.28 -1.85
CA SER A 58 1.27 0.77 -0.83
C SER A 58 0.62 0.22 0.43
N VAL A 59 0.91 0.88 1.55
CA VAL A 59 0.21 0.68 2.81
C VAL A 59 -0.32 2.05 3.23
N SER A 60 -1.64 2.16 3.31
CA SER A 60 -2.33 3.38 3.70
C SER A 60 -3.11 3.15 4.97
N ILE A 61 -3.08 4.13 5.86
CA ILE A 61 -3.80 4.09 7.13
C ILE A 61 -4.58 5.38 7.34
N ILE A 62 -5.77 5.26 7.91
CA ILE A 62 -6.55 6.39 8.40
C ILE A 62 -6.83 6.12 9.86
N VAL A 63 -6.22 6.94 10.74
CA VAL A 63 -6.41 6.84 12.18
C VAL A 63 -7.85 7.18 12.54
N LYS A 64 -8.40 6.42 13.49
CA LYS A 64 -9.77 6.49 13.97
C LYS A 64 -9.80 6.53 15.49
N ASN A 65 -10.92 7.02 16.02
CA ASN A 65 -11.09 7.16 17.47
C ASN A 65 -11.30 5.82 18.16
N ASN A 66 -11.93 4.85 17.47
CA ASN A 66 -12.25 3.53 18.00
C ASN A 66 -12.54 2.53 16.87
N ARG A 67 -12.66 1.24 17.24
CA ARG A 67 -12.95 0.13 16.30
C ARG A 67 -14.24 0.35 15.50
N ALA A 68 -15.32 0.76 16.16
CA ALA A 68 -16.60 0.99 15.50
C ALA A 68 -16.50 2.03 14.37
N SER A 69 -15.76 3.12 14.59
CA SER A 69 -15.53 4.16 13.56
C SER A 69 -14.62 3.71 12.41
N ALA A 70 -13.70 2.76 12.65
CA ALA A 70 -12.91 2.12 11.59
C ALA A 70 -13.76 1.16 10.76
N TYR A 71 -14.59 0.34 11.41
CA TYR A 71 -15.54 -0.55 10.73
C TYR A 71 -16.58 0.20 9.93
N LYS A 72 -17.07 1.34 10.45
CA LYS A 72 -17.98 2.20 9.69
C LYS A 72 -17.33 2.68 8.39
N GLN A 73 -16.10 3.17 8.45
CA GLN A 73 -15.38 3.59 7.24
C GLN A 73 -15.14 2.43 6.27
N LEU A 74 -14.75 1.25 6.77
CA LEU A 74 -14.59 0.06 5.93
C LEU A 74 -15.90 -0.34 5.26
N SER A 75 -17.02 -0.29 5.99
CA SER A 75 -18.35 -0.57 5.44
C SER A 75 -18.75 0.42 4.35
N ASP A 76 -18.31 1.69 4.45
CA ASP A 76 -18.58 2.70 3.44
C ASP A 76 -17.71 2.50 2.17
N LEU A 77 -16.55 1.84 2.28
CA LEU A 77 -15.63 1.55 1.15
C LEU A 77 -15.87 0.17 0.53
N LEU A 78 -16.39 -0.79 1.28
CA LEU A 78 -16.56 -2.18 0.85
C LEU A 78 -18.04 -2.45 0.53
N HIS A 79 -18.52 -1.87 -0.57
CA HIS A 79 -19.94 -1.90 -0.96
C HIS A 79 -20.56 -3.30 -1.10
N HIS A 80 -19.74 -4.32 -1.29
CA HIS A 80 -20.17 -5.72 -1.44
C HIS A 80 -20.05 -6.55 -0.16
N VAL A 81 -19.63 -5.95 0.95
CA VAL A 81 -19.39 -6.63 2.22
C VAL A 81 -20.16 -5.92 3.34
N THR A 82 -21.02 -6.66 4.04
CA THR A 82 -21.67 -6.17 5.25
C THR A 82 -20.80 -6.46 6.46
N ILE A 83 -20.43 -5.42 7.22
CA ILE A 83 -19.63 -5.54 8.43
C ILE A 83 -20.54 -5.39 9.65
N ASP A 84 -20.58 -6.39 10.53
CA ASP A 84 -21.26 -6.27 11.82
C ASP A 84 -20.39 -5.42 12.77
N ILE A 85 -20.76 -4.14 12.89
CA ILE A 85 -19.97 -3.15 13.62
C ILE A 85 -19.91 -3.45 15.13
N ASP A 86 -21.02 -3.93 15.68
CA ASP A 86 -21.24 -4.04 17.12
C ASP A 86 -20.71 -5.36 17.67
N ASN A 87 -20.87 -6.47 16.93
CA ASN A 87 -20.55 -7.81 17.42
C ASN A 87 -19.25 -8.40 16.84
N SER A 88 -18.62 -7.77 15.84
CA SER A 88 -17.33 -8.24 15.32
C SER A 88 -16.16 -7.67 16.14
N THR A 89 -15.17 -8.52 16.46
CA THR A 89 -13.92 -8.10 17.10
C THR A 89 -12.79 -7.91 16.11
N ASP A 90 -12.80 -8.69 15.02
CA ASP A 90 -11.81 -8.69 13.97
C ASP A 90 -12.48 -8.69 12.59
N PHE A 91 -11.89 -7.96 11.64
CA PHE A 91 -12.34 -7.92 10.26
C PHE A 91 -11.13 -7.92 9.34
N PHE A 92 -11.14 -8.83 8.37
CA PHE A 92 -10.14 -8.90 7.31
C PHE A 92 -10.83 -9.25 6.00
N TYR A 93 -10.64 -8.39 5.00
CA TYR A 93 -11.14 -8.61 3.66
C TYR A 93 -9.99 -8.49 2.67
N GLN A 94 -9.86 -9.46 1.80
CA GLN A 94 -8.85 -9.48 0.74
C GLN A 94 -9.50 -9.93 -0.56
N ILE A 95 -9.24 -9.18 -1.63
CA ILE A 95 -9.76 -9.51 -2.96
C ILE A 95 -8.73 -9.14 -4.02
N ASN A 96 -8.62 -9.99 -5.04
CA ASN A 96 -7.95 -9.66 -6.30
C ASN A 96 -9.03 -9.53 -7.39
N ARG A 97 -9.12 -8.37 -8.04
CA ARG A 97 -10.01 -8.16 -9.20
C ARG A 97 -9.18 -7.91 -10.47
N PRO A 98 -8.77 -8.96 -11.19
CA PRO A 98 -8.02 -8.81 -12.42
C PRO A 98 -8.77 -7.98 -13.45
N ILE A 99 -8.06 -7.14 -14.18
CA ILE A 99 -8.59 -6.37 -15.31
C ILE A 99 -7.63 -6.44 -16.49
N GLN A 100 -8.14 -6.16 -17.69
CA GLN A 100 -7.29 -5.99 -18.87
C GLN A 100 -6.55 -4.65 -18.79
N SER A 101 -5.27 -4.62 -19.12
CA SER A 101 -4.53 -3.38 -19.29
C SER A 101 -5.07 -2.59 -20.48
N THR A 102 -5.13 -1.28 -20.31
CA THR A 102 -5.46 -0.30 -21.36
C THR A 102 -4.23 0.10 -22.18
N VAL A 103 -3.03 -0.16 -21.67
CA VAL A 103 -1.76 0.05 -22.37
C VAL A 103 -1.44 -1.15 -23.26
N GLU A 104 -1.62 -2.36 -22.74
CA GLU A 104 -1.36 -3.61 -23.45
C GLU A 104 -2.59 -4.53 -23.45
N PRO A 105 -3.33 -4.63 -24.57
CA PRO A 105 -4.61 -5.34 -24.64
C PRO A 105 -4.57 -6.83 -24.33
N ASP A 106 -3.41 -7.49 -24.36
CA ASP A 106 -3.25 -8.91 -24.01
C ASP A 106 -2.71 -9.11 -22.57
N LEU A 107 -2.41 -8.03 -21.85
CA LEU A 107 -1.85 -8.08 -20.49
C LEU A 107 -2.92 -7.93 -19.40
N MET A 108 -3.09 -8.96 -18.57
CA MET A 108 -3.88 -8.86 -17.35
C MET A 108 -3.12 -8.11 -16.24
N ILE A 109 -3.83 -7.28 -15.49
CA ILE A 109 -3.35 -6.62 -14.28
C ILE A 109 -4.10 -7.19 -13.08
N ASN A 110 -3.38 -7.69 -12.09
CA ASN A 110 -3.90 -8.02 -10.77
C ASN A 110 -4.08 -6.75 -9.95
N ARG A 111 -5.24 -6.62 -9.29
CA ARG A 111 -5.57 -5.54 -8.36
C ARG A 111 -5.83 -6.14 -6.99
N LEU A 112 -4.78 -6.62 -6.32
CA LEU A 112 -4.92 -7.19 -4.98
C LEU A 112 -5.04 -6.05 -3.97
N SER A 113 -6.13 -6.05 -3.20
CA SER A 113 -6.33 -5.14 -2.09
C SER A 113 -6.63 -5.91 -0.81
N LYS A 114 -6.12 -5.43 0.32
CA LYS A 114 -6.42 -5.94 1.65
C LYS A 114 -6.92 -4.82 2.54
N TRP A 115 -7.99 -5.10 3.25
CA TRP A 115 -8.72 -4.15 4.06
C TRP A 115 -8.92 -4.73 5.45
N ASN A 116 -8.52 -3.98 6.47
CA ASN A 116 -8.74 -4.38 7.85
C ASN A 116 -8.79 -3.17 8.79
N ALA A 117 -9.41 -3.36 9.95
CA ALA A 117 -9.17 -2.47 11.07
C ALA A 117 -7.99 -3.03 11.87
N VAL A 118 -7.06 -2.16 12.24
CA VAL A 118 -5.86 -2.53 12.99
C VAL A 118 -5.74 -1.75 14.27
N HIS A 119 -5.20 -2.41 15.29
CA HIS A 119 -4.67 -1.77 16.48
C HIS A 119 -3.15 -1.66 16.32
N ILE A 120 -2.66 -0.42 16.20
CA ILE A 120 -1.24 -0.13 16.04
C ILE A 120 -0.68 0.30 17.40
N MET A 121 0.24 -0.48 17.94
CA MET A 121 0.92 -0.18 19.19
C MET A 121 2.41 0.01 18.93
N GLY A 122 2.95 1.16 19.32
CA GLY A 122 4.40 1.38 19.36
C GLY A 122 4.96 0.80 20.65
N LEU A 123 5.98 -0.07 20.56
CA LEU A 123 6.80 -0.45 21.71
C LEU A 123 8.06 0.40 21.72
N GLY A 124 8.22 1.21 22.76
CA GLY A 124 9.48 1.88 23.07
C GLY A 124 10.29 1.03 24.06
N LEU A 125 11.50 0.64 23.68
CA LEU A 125 12.47 0.02 24.59
C LEU A 125 13.48 1.09 25.01
N LEU A 126 13.54 1.42 26.29
CA LEU A 126 14.67 2.15 26.86
C LEU A 126 15.80 1.16 27.13
N LEU A 127 16.94 1.36 26.48
CA LEU A 127 18.15 0.58 26.73
C LEU A 127 18.95 1.26 27.86
N GLY A 128 18.89 0.67 29.07
CA GLY A 128 19.71 1.01 30.24
C GLY A 128 20.11 -0.27 31.00
N GLU A 129 20.72 -0.16 32.19
CA GLU A 129 21.13 -1.32 33.01
C GLU A 129 19.96 -2.23 33.42
N LYS A 130 18.73 -1.70 33.40
CA LYS A 130 17.48 -2.47 33.42
C LYS A 130 16.64 -2.05 32.23
N PRO A 131 16.34 -2.96 31.29
CA PRO A 131 15.39 -2.67 30.22
C PRO A 131 14.01 -2.43 30.82
N GLU A 132 13.52 -1.19 30.77
CA GLU A 132 12.12 -0.88 31.06
C GLU A 132 11.36 -0.74 29.73
N VAL A 133 10.25 -1.47 29.64
CA VAL A 133 9.26 -1.26 28.59
C VAL A 133 8.48 -0.01 28.98
N ILE A 134 8.68 1.08 28.26
CA ILE A 134 7.73 2.20 28.34
C ILE A 134 6.55 1.82 27.45
N PRO A 135 5.32 1.71 28.00
CA PRO A 135 4.13 1.62 27.16
C PRO A 135 4.12 2.83 26.22
N GLY A 136 4.25 2.60 24.90
CA GLY A 136 4.08 3.66 23.91
C GLY A 136 2.69 4.25 24.10
N ASN A 137 2.63 5.53 24.49
CA ASN A 137 1.54 6.03 25.32
C ASN A 137 0.18 6.18 24.61
N ARG A 138 0.01 5.74 23.35
CA ARG A 138 -1.30 5.62 22.66
C ARG A 138 -1.26 4.51 21.62
N GLY A 139 -2.02 3.44 21.84
CA GLY A 139 -2.41 2.55 20.75
C GLY A 139 -3.36 3.29 19.81
N TYR A 140 -3.13 3.20 18.51
CA TYR A 140 -4.03 3.78 17.50
C TYR A 140 -4.96 2.70 16.97
N VAL A 141 -6.22 3.04 16.76
CA VAL A 141 -7.10 2.26 15.89
C VAL A 141 -7.05 2.89 14.52
N ALA A 142 -6.92 2.10 13.46
CA ALA A 142 -6.91 2.61 12.10
C ALA A 142 -7.66 1.70 11.13
N THR A 143 -8.27 2.31 10.12
CA THR A 143 -8.58 1.62 8.87
C THR A 143 -7.28 1.47 8.09
N ARG A 144 -7.02 0.28 7.57
CA ARG A 144 -5.80 -0.01 6.82
C ARG A 144 -6.13 -0.64 5.47
N LEU A 145 -5.45 -0.12 4.45
CA LEU A 145 -5.46 -0.61 3.08
C LEU A 145 -4.03 -1.03 2.70
N GLU A 146 -3.86 -2.27 2.26
CA GLU A 146 -2.68 -2.68 1.49
C GLU A 146 -3.07 -2.84 0.03
N LEU A 147 -2.24 -2.30 -0.85
CA LEU A 147 -2.34 -2.54 -2.29
C LEU A 147 -1.14 -3.35 -2.76
N ASP A 148 -1.40 -4.30 -3.65
CA ASP A 148 -0.42 -4.98 -4.49
C ASP A 148 -1.02 -5.09 -5.90
N ILE A 149 -0.72 -4.08 -6.71
CA ILE A 149 -1.22 -3.99 -8.08
C ILE A 149 -0.05 -4.34 -8.99
N ASN A 150 -0.24 -5.34 -9.84
CA ASN A 150 0.86 -5.87 -10.65
C ASN A 150 0.40 -6.45 -11.97
N THR A 151 1.24 -6.36 -12.98
CA THR A 151 1.07 -7.10 -14.23
C THR A 151 1.11 -8.61 -13.93
N HIS A 152 0.23 -9.38 -14.55
CA HIS A 152 0.04 -10.79 -14.24
C HIS A 152 1.31 -11.62 -14.51
N GLN A 153 1.64 -12.55 -13.61
CA GLN A 153 2.88 -13.35 -13.65
C GLN A 153 3.00 -14.28 -14.87
N SER A 154 1.90 -14.52 -15.57
CA SER A 154 1.91 -15.32 -16.81
C SER A 154 2.50 -14.56 -17.98
N ASN A 155 2.65 -13.23 -17.90
CA ASN A 155 3.30 -12.47 -18.96
C ASN A 155 4.75 -12.93 -19.13
N LYS A 156 5.10 -13.31 -20.36
CA LYS A 156 6.48 -13.68 -20.74
C LYS A 156 7.14 -12.64 -21.63
N ARG A 157 6.37 -11.66 -22.12
CA ARG A 157 6.88 -10.60 -22.99
C ARG A 157 7.69 -9.59 -22.18
N ILE A 158 8.88 -9.26 -22.66
CA ILE A 158 9.66 -8.13 -22.16
C ILE A 158 8.97 -6.84 -22.60
N PHE A 159 8.73 -5.94 -21.66
CA PHE A 159 8.15 -4.63 -21.95
C PHE A 159 9.19 -3.73 -22.62
N SER A 160 8.75 -2.97 -23.63
CA SER A 160 9.58 -1.92 -24.20
C SER A 160 9.67 -0.73 -23.24
N LYS A 161 10.67 0.16 -23.40
CA LYS A 161 10.79 1.36 -22.57
C LYS A 161 9.56 2.27 -22.70
N GLU A 162 8.98 2.30 -23.89
CA GLU A 162 7.77 3.07 -24.22
C GLU A 162 6.53 2.53 -23.51
N GLU A 163 6.51 1.25 -23.13
CA GLU A 163 5.40 0.60 -22.41
C GLU A 163 5.53 0.72 -20.89
N MET A 164 6.76 0.67 -20.36
CA MET A 164 7.00 0.61 -18.91
C MET A 164 6.44 1.81 -18.14
N ILE A 165 6.61 3.03 -18.66
CA ILE A 165 6.13 4.25 -18.01
C ILE A 165 4.59 4.33 -18.04
N PRO A 166 3.91 4.17 -19.20
CA PRO A 166 2.45 4.11 -19.23
C PRO A 166 1.88 3.00 -18.35
N LEU A 167 2.50 1.81 -18.30
CA LEU A 167 2.07 0.73 -17.41
C LEU A 167 2.18 1.14 -15.94
N LEU A 168 3.30 1.73 -15.50
CA LEU A 168 3.45 2.22 -14.13
C LEU A 168 2.37 3.27 -13.78
N GLN A 169 2.09 4.19 -14.70
CA GLN A 169 1.04 5.19 -14.54
C GLN A 169 -0.36 4.56 -14.44
N GLU A 170 -0.63 3.54 -15.26
CA GLU A 170 -1.87 2.76 -15.17
C GLU A 170 -2.01 2.09 -13.80
N LEU A 171 -0.97 1.38 -13.32
CA LEU A 171 -1.02 0.74 -12.00
C LEU A 171 -1.23 1.77 -10.88
N SER A 172 -0.58 2.93 -10.97
CA SER A 172 -0.73 4.05 -10.03
C SER A 172 -2.18 4.56 -9.99
N LYS A 173 -2.78 4.79 -11.16
CA LYS A 173 -4.17 5.25 -11.29
C LYS A 173 -5.17 4.24 -10.71
N LEU A 174 -4.93 2.93 -10.93
CA LEU A 174 -5.74 1.88 -10.32
C LEU A 174 -5.62 1.91 -8.78
N GLY A 175 -4.43 2.20 -8.26
CA GLY A 175 -4.22 2.39 -6.83
C GLY A 175 -4.99 3.58 -6.26
N ASP A 176 -5.02 4.71 -6.98
CA ASP A 176 -5.83 5.86 -6.60
C ASP A 176 -7.32 5.51 -6.54
N GLN A 177 -7.84 4.86 -7.59
CA GLN A 177 -9.24 4.44 -7.66
C GLN A 177 -9.63 3.55 -6.49
N ILE A 178 -8.83 2.54 -6.16
CA ILE A 178 -9.12 1.66 -5.03
C ILE A 178 -9.05 2.43 -3.71
N SER A 179 -8.09 3.35 -3.57
CA SER A 179 -7.90 4.14 -2.34
C SER A 179 -9.04 5.15 -2.10
N THR A 180 -9.65 5.69 -3.14
CA THR A 180 -10.72 6.69 -3.04
C THR A 180 -12.12 6.09 -3.10
N GLU A 181 -12.31 5.07 -3.93
CA GLU A 181 -13.62 4.50 -4.23
C GLU A 181 -13.89 3.16 -3.54
N GLY A 182 -12.88 2.57 -2.91
CA GLY A 182 -13.00 1.27 -2.23
C GLY A 182 -12.98 0.07 -3.18
N ASP A 183 -13.58 -1.04 -2.76
CA ASP A 183 -13.72 -2.23 -3.63
C ASP A 183 -14.90 -2.03 -4.58
N LYS A 184 -14.58 -1.72 -5.85
CA LYS A 184 -15.49 -1.67 -7.00
C LYS A 184 -14.99 -2.56 -8.14
#